data_AF-A0A821VZS3-F1
#
_entry.id   AF-A0A821VZS3-F1
#
_cell.length_a   1.000
_cell.length_b   1.000
_cell.length_c   1.000
_cell.angle_alpha   90.00
_cell.angle_beta   90.00
_cell.angle_gamma   90.00
#
_symmetry.space_group_name_H-M   'P 1'
#
loop_
_entity.id
_entity.type
_entity.pdbx_description
1 polymer ?
#
loop_
_entity_poly.entity_id
_entity_poly.type
_entity_poly.pdbx_seq_one_letter_code
_entity_poly.pdbx_strand_id
1 'polypeptide(L)'
;CDFNDFLVFDKEPCVVAPAEKNKLSSLLIDKTIEALAFPHLFPDGQGSYDEDRQTILRWKEYCKARLFSSDSRFASDSSYIFYLQYLGDLKQVYSGINIAFRKKLPMNAKQSLDEMQLKFLMKKDMIYRHLQCVRGSPQYWHKRLKDLFGMTRQLGFPTFFLTLS
;
A
#
# COMPACT_ATOMS: atom_id res chain seq x y z
N CYS A 1 -51.05 13.59 -5.37
CA CYS A 1 -49.78 14.08 -5.95
C CYS A 1 -49.74 13.57 -7.37
N ASP A 2 -50.11 14.44 -8.29
CA ASP A 2 -50.38 14.09 -9.69
C ASP A 2 -49.09 13.83 -10.46
N PHE A 3 -49.16 12.92 -11.43
CA PHE A 3 -48.08 12.45 -12.30
C PHE A 3 -47.39 13.53 -13.15
N ASN A 4 -47.78 14.81 -13.03
CA ASN A 4 -47.28 15.91 -13.85
C ASN A 4 -46.09 16.68 -13.23
N ASP A 5 -45.63 16.32 -12.03
CA ASP A 5 -44.44 16.95 -11.40
C ASP A 5 -43.10 16.50 -12.00
N PHE A 6 -43.11 15.59 -13.00
CA PHE A 6 -41.89 15.10 -13.67
C PHE A 6 -41.40 15.96 -14.84
N LEU A 7 -42.12 17.03 -15.21
CA LEU A 7 -41.80 17.84 -16.40
C LEU A 7 -41.51 19.32 -16.09
N VAL A 8 -40.67 19.58 -15.08
CA VAL A 8 -39.99 20.88 -14.95
C VAL A 8 -38.49 20.67 -15.17
N PHE A 9 -38.11 20.63 -16.45
CA PHE A 9 -36.72 20.75 -16.90
C PHE A 9 -36.38 22.23 -17.06
N ASP A 10 -36.22 22.94 -15.95
CA ASP A 10 -35.60 24.27 -15.90
C ASP A 10 -34.61 24.35 -14.71
N LYS A 11 -33.79 23.30 -14.61
CA LYS A 11 -32.55 23.35 -13.83
C LYS A 11 -31.42 23.23 -14.82
N GLU A 12 -30.55 24.23 -14.86
CA GLU A 12 -29.21 24.08 -15.44
C GLU A 12 -28.66 22.70 -15.03
N PRO A 13 -28.12 21.89 -15.95
CA PRO A 13 -27.67 20.55 -15.62
C PRO A 13 -26.56 20.70 -14.58
N CYS A 14 -26.88 20.41 -13.32
CA CYS A 14 -25.90 20.34 -12.27
C CYS A 14 -25.05 19.10 -12.57
N VAL A 15 -23.96 19.29 -13.32
CA VAL A 15 -22.97 18.26 -13.63
C VAL A 15 -22.15 18.03 -12.36
N VAL A 16 -22.76 17.40 -11.37
CA VAL A 16 -22.04 16.94 -10.18
C VAL A 16 -21.39 15.62 -10.56
N ALA A 17 -20.07 15.56 -10.51
CA ALA A 17 -19.39 14.29 -10.71
C ALA A 17 -19.83 13.31 -9.61
N PRO A 18 -20.06 12.00 -9.90
CA PRO A 18 -20.61 11.04 -8.94
C PRO A 18 -19.88 10.96 -7.59
N ALA A 19 -18.64 11.45 -7.52
CA ALA A 19 -17.78 11.42 -6.33
C ALA A 19 -17.36 12.81 -5.81
N GLU A 20 -17.95 13.91 -6.29
CA GLU A 20 -17.46 15.29 -6.05
C GLU A 20 -17.38 15.70 -4.57
N LYS A 21 -18.17 15.08 -3.69
CA LYS A 21 -18.17 15.35 -2.25
C LYS A 21 -17.68 14.20 -1.39
N ASN A 22 -17.21 13.11 -1.99
CA ASN A 22 -16.82 11.93 -1.25
C ASN A 22 -15.32 11.94 -0.96
N LYS A 23 -14.96 11.85 0.32
CA LYS A 23 -13.55 11.69 0.72
C LYS A 23 -13.17 10.23 0.53
N LEU A 24 -12.18 9.97 -0.31
CA LEU A 24 -11.65 8.63 -0.51
C LEU A 24 -11.20 8.03 0.82
N SER A 25 -11.72 6.84 1.14
CA SER A 25 -11.19 6.01 2.21
C SER A 25 -9.76 5.60 1.87
N SER A 26 -8.90 5.47 2.88
CA SER A 26 -7.57 4.92 2.65
C SER A 26 -7.69 3.45 2.26
N LEU A 27 -6.94 3.03 1.25
CA LEU A 27 -6.87 1.64 0.78
C LEU A 27 -6.50 0.62 1.88
N LEU A 28 -5.89 1.09 2.98
CA LEU A 28 -5.51 0.24 4.10
C LEU A 28 -6.61 0.06 5.15
N ILE A 29 -7.62 0.93 5.16
CA ILE A 29 -8.64 1.00 6.22
C ILE A 29 -9.90 0.25 5.80
N ASP A 30 -10.22 0.31 4.52
CA ASP A 30 -11.50 -0.12 4.00
C ASP A 30 -11.43 -1.57 3.50
N LYS A 31 -12.26 -2.42 4.14
CA LYS A 31 -12.15 -3.88 4.13
C LYS A 31 -12.66 -4.50 2.84
N THR A 32 -13.58 -3.84 2.15
CA THR A 32 -14.29 -4.39 0.99
C THR A 32 -13.71 -3.90 -0.34
N ILE A 33 -12.68 -3.03 -0.31
CA ILE A 33 -12.06 -2.44 -1.51
C ILE A 33 -11.58 -3.51 -2.49
N GLU A 34 -10.99 -4.59 -1.99
CA GLU A 34 -10.43 -5.65 -2.83
C GLU A 34 -11.51 -6.31 -3.70
N ALA A 35 -12.63 -6.72 -3.09
CA ALA A 35 -13.77 -7.29 -3.81
C ALA A 35 -14.44 -6.28 -4.74
N LEU A 36 -14.54 -5.01 -4.33
CA LEU A 36 -15.14 -3.95 -5.15
C LEU A 36 -14.28 -3.58 -6.38
N ALA A 37 -12.96 -3.63 -6.24
CA ALA A 37 -12.03 -3.29 -7.32
C ALA A 37 -11.91 -4.41 -8.37
N PHE A 38 -12.12 -5.67 -7.97
CA PHE A 38 -11.97 -6.85 -8.84
C PHE A 38 -13.23 -7.74 -8.82
N PRO A 39 -14.40 -7.25 -9.28
CA PRO A 39 -15.64 -8.01 -9.22
C PRO A 39 -15.59 -9.31 -10.04
N HIS A 40 -14.75 -9.39 -11.08
CA HIS A 40 -14.56 -10.62 -11.86
C HIS A 40 -13.78 -11.71 -11.11
N LEU A 41 -12.95 -11.33 -10.13
CA LEU A 41 -12.24 -12.27 -9.26
C LEU A 41 -13.07 -12.64 -8.02
N PHE A 42 -13.98 -11.75 -7.62
CA PHE A 42 -14.82 -11.88 -6.43
C PHE A 42 -16.32 -11.80 -6.79
N PRO A 43 -16.87 -12.81 -7.49
CA PRO A 43 -18.27 -12.79 -7.93
C PRO A 43 -19.26 -12.74 -6.75
N ASP A 44 -18.92 -13.38 -5.64
CA ASP A 44 -19.74 -13.40 -4.42
C ASP A 44 -19.45 -12.21 -3.49
N GLY A 45 -18.46 -11.37 -3.82
CA GLY A 45 -17.99 -10.28 -2.97
C GLY A 45 -17.34 -10.73 -1.65
N GLN A 46 -17.04 -12.03 -1.51
CA GLN A 46 -16.47 -12.65 -0.32
C GLN A 46 -15.04 -13.15 -0.57
N GLY A 47 -14.24 -13.25 0.49
CA GLY A 47 -12.87 -13.72 0.52
C GLY A 47 -11.80 -12.62 0.61
N SER A 48 -12.16 -11.35 0.79
CA SER A 48 -11.21 -10.22 0.89
C SER A 48 -10.24 -10.37 2.07
N TYR A 49 -9.07 -9.74 2.02
CA TYR A 49 -8.04 -9.89 3.07
C TYR A 49 -8.55 -9.60 4.49
N ASP A 50 -9.33 -8.55 4.69
CA ASP A 50 -9.77 -8.07 6.02
C ASP A 50 -11.11 -8.65 6.51
N GLU A 51 -11.60 -9.71 5.87
CA GLU A 51 -12.78 -10.45 6.34
C GLU A 51 -12.51 -11.27 7.59
N ASP A 52 -13.57 -11.44 8.40
CA ASP A 52 -13.51 -12.24 9.63
C ASP A 52 -13.32 -13.72 9.30
N ARG A 53 -12.23 -14.30 9.78
CA ARG A 53 -11.86 -15.71 9.58
C ARG A 53 -11.59 -16.37 10.93
N GLN A 54 -11.81 -17.69 10.98
CA GLN A 54 -11.47 -18.51 12.16
C GLN A 54 -9.97 -18.44 12.48
N THR A 55 -9.13 -18.44 11.45
CA THR A 55 -7.67 -18.33 11.57
C THR A 55 -7.20 -16.98 11.08
N ILE A 56 -6.40 -16.29 11.90
CA ILE A 56 -5.78 -15.02 11.53
C ILE A 56 -4.70 -15.28 10.48
N LEU A 57 -4.86 -14.69 9.28
CA LEU A 57 -3.87 -14.76 8.21
C LEU A 57 -3.00 -13.51 8.21
N ARG A 58 -1.68 -13.68 8.14
CA ARG A 58 -0.78 -12.55 7.85
C ARG A 58 -0.88 -12.20 6.37
N TRP A 59 -0.67 -10.92 6.05
CA TRP A 59 -0.66 -10.42 4.67
C TRP A 59 0.13 -11.29 3.69
N LYS A 60 1.33 -11.72 4.07
CA LYS A 60 2.16 -12.57 3.21
C LYS A 60 1.57 -13.97 2.99
N GLU A 61 0.90 -14.53 3.99
CA GLU A 61 0.23 -15.83 3.88
C GLU A 61 -0.98 -15.71 2.97
N TYR A 62 -1.74 -14.62 3.09
CA TYR A 62 -2.83 -14.29 2.17
C TYR A 62 -2.36 -14.16 0.72
N CYS A 63 -1.32 -13.35 0.46
CA CYS A 63 -0.78 -13.21 -0.91
C CYS A 63 -0.28 -14.55 -1.45
N LYS A 64 0.39 -15.37 -0.64
CA LYS A 64 0.82 -16.71 -1.06
C LYS A 64 -0.35 -17.61 -1.41
N ALA A 65 -1.38 -17.65 -0.56
CA ALA A 65 -2.58 -18.44 -0.82
C ALA A 65 -3.25 -18.00 -2.12
N ARG A 66 -3.30 -16.69 -2.43
CA ARG A 66 -3.88 -16.17 -3.67
C ARG A 66 -3.04 -16.47 -4.92
N LEU A 67 -1.71 -16.34 -4.81
CA LEU A 67 -0.81 -16.51 -5.96
C LEU A 67 -0.43 -17.96 -6.26
N PHE A 68 -0.42 -18.82 -5.24
CA PHE A 68 0.00 -20.22 -5.34
C PHE A 68 -1.13 -21.21 -5.07
N SER A 69 -2.39 -20.76 -5.12
CA SER A 69 -3.54 -21.67 -5.11
C SER A 69 -3.52 -22.55 -6.35
N SER A 70 -4.17 -23.72 -6.26
CA SER A 70 -4.51 -24.52 -7.45
C SER A 70 -5.34 -23.74 -8.46
N ASP A 71 -6.12 -22.77 -7.98
CA ASP A 71 -6.87 -21.84 -8.81
C ASP A 71 -5.97 -20.69 -9.28
N SER A 72 -5.67 -20.68 -10.58
CA SER A 72 -4.77 -19.70 -11.19
C SER A 72 -5.43 -18.36 -11.53
N ARG A 73 -6.76 -18.19 -11.34
CA ARG A 73 -7.47 -16.95 -11.74
C ARG A 73 -6.82 -15.68 -11.19
N PHE A 74 -6.46 -15.71 -9.91
CA PHE A 74 -5.78 -14.60 -9.22
C PHE A 74 -4.32 -14.43 -9.67
N ALA A 75 -3.63 -15.52 -10.00
CA ALA A 75 -2.24 -15.49 -10.44
C ALA A 75 -2.07 -15.11 -11.92
N SER A 76 -3.12 -15.27 -12.73
CA SER A 76 -3.13 -14.91 -14.15
C SER A 76 -3.42 -13.42 -14.37
N ASP A 77 -4.12 -12.75 -13.44
CA ASP A 77 -4.45 -11.32 -13.56
C ASP A 77 -3.29 -10.43 -13.08
N SER A 78 -2.56 -9.86 -14.04
CA SER A 78 -1.45 -8.93 -13.77
C SER A 78 -1.88 -7.70 -12.95
N SER A 79 -3.10 -7.20 -13.17
CA SER A 79 -3.62 -6.02 -12.46
C SER A 79 -3.78 -6.31 -10.97
N TYR A 80 -4.27 -7.52 -10.66
CA TYR A 80 -4.42 -7.98 -9.29
C TYR A 80 -3.05 -8.20 -8.60
N ILE A 81 -2.06 -8.74 -9.32
CA ILE A 81 -0.68 -8.89 -8.80
C ILE A 81 -0.09 -7.53 -8.44
N PHE A 82 -0.23 -6.53 -9.31
CA PHE A 82 0.25 -5.17 -9.02
C PHE A 82 -0.49 -4.52 -7.86
N TYR A 83 -1.80 -4.75 -7.74
CA TYR A 83 -2.57 -4.30 -6.59
C TYR A 83 -2.05 -4.90 -5.27
N LEU A 84 -1.79 -6.21 -5.22
CA LEU A 84 -1.22 -6.87 -4.04
C LEU A 84 0.19 -6.34 -3.72
N GLN A 85 1.02 -6.13 -4.74
CA GLN A 85 2.35 -5.55 -4.56
C GLN A 85 2.27 -4.14 -3.96
N TYR A 86 1.40 -3.29 -4.52
CA TYR A 86 1.21 -1.91 -4.06
C TYR A 86 0.71 -1.85 -2.62
N LEU A 87 -0.29 -2.65 -2.27
CA LEU A 87 -0.78 -2.75 -0.89
C LEU A 87 0.30 -3.25 0.08
N GLY A 88 1.13 -4.20 -0.35
CA GLY A 88 2.26 -4.69 0.43
C GLY A 88 3.28 -3.58 0.72
N ASP A 89 3.63 -2.79 -0.29
CA ASP A 89 4.54 -1.66 -0.15
C ASP A 89 3.96 -0.58 0.77
N LEU A 90 2.66 -0.25 0.63
CA LEU A 90 1.98 0.68 1.53
C LEU A 90 1.98 0.21 2.99
N LYS A 91 1.65 -1.07 3.24
CA LYS A 91 1.69 -1.66 4.59
C LYS A 91 3.09 -1.58 5.19
N GLN A 92 4.13 -1.81 4.39
CA GLN A 92 5.51 -1.74 4.83
C GLN A 92 5.96 -0.30 5.14
N VAL A 93 5.57 0.67 4.32
CA VAL A 93 5.80 2.11 4.58
C VAL A 93 5.13 2.53 5.88
N TYR A 94 3.85 2.21 6.04
CA TYR A 94 3.09 2.59 7.23
C TYR A 94 3.68 1.98 8.50
N SER A 95 4.08 0.71 8.44
CA SER A 95 4.78 0.04 9.54
C SER A 95 6.10 0.75 9.89
N GLY A 96 6.91 1.10 8.90
CA GLY A 96 8.17 1.83 9.09
C GLY A 96 7.95 3.20 9.73
N ILE A 97 6.92 3.92 9.28
CA ILE A 97 6.51 5.21 9.86
C ILE A 97 6.10 5.04 11.33
N ASN A 98 5.25 4.07 11.64
CA ASN A 98 4.78 3.81 13.01
C ASN A 98 5.93 3.44 13.96
N ILE A 99 6.90 2.65 13.49
CA ILE A 99 8.13 2.35 14.24
C ILE A 99 8.94 3.62 14.51
N ALA A 100 9.09 4.49 13.51
CA ALA A 100 9.81 5.75 13.65
C ALA A 100 9.17 6.65 14.70
N PHE A 101 7.84 6.76 14.70
CA PHE A 101 7.07 7.49 15.71
C PHE A 101 7.29 6.93 17.11
N ARG A 102 7.07 5.62 17.31
CA ARG A 102 7.21 4.96 18.61
C ARG A 102 8.60 5.12 19.23
N LYS A 103 9.65 5.09 18.40
CA LYS A 103 11.05 5.16 18.87
C LYS A 103 11.49 6.55 19.32
N LYS A 104 10.87 7.62 18.84
CA LYS A 104 11.41 8.98 18.97
C LYS A 104 10.50 9.94 19.72
N LEU A 105 9.21 9.64 19.79
CA LEU A 105 8.21 10.45 20.45
C LEU A 105 7.55 9.61 21.56
N PRO A 106 7.89 9.80 22.85
CA PRO A 106 7.07 9.29 23.95
C PRO A 106 5.81 10.16 24.04
N MET A 107 4.92 10.04 23.05
CA MET A 107 3.83 10.99 22.88
C MET A 107 2.49 10.36 23.17
N ASN A 108 1.65 11.12 23.85
CA ASN A 108 0.23 10.86 23.96
C ASN A 108 -0.41 11.01 22.57
N ALA A 109 -1.43 10.21 22.25
CA ALA A 109 -2.10 10.16 20.94
C ALA A 109 -2.48 11.55 20.38
N LYS A 110 -2.79 12.53 21.25
CA LYS A 110 -3.12 13.91 20.87
C LYS A 110 -1.97 14.68 20.18
N GLN A 111 -0.72 14.42 20.55
CA GLN A 111 0.42 15.16 19.97
C GLN A 111 0.89 14.58 18.64
N SER A 112 0.45 13.36 18.29
CA SER A 112 0.74 12.74 16.99
C SER A 112 -0.03 13.36 15.82
N LEU A 113 -1.11 14.09 16.11
CA LEU A 113 -1.96 14.77 15.12
C LEU A 113 -1.47 16.18 14.78
N ASP A 114 -0.44 16.67 15.47
CA ASP A 114 0.11 18.00 15.23
C ASP A 114 0.99 18.01 13.98
N GLU A 115 0.51 18.68 12.93
CA GLU A 115 1.15 18.76 11.62
C GLU A 115 2.55 19.39 11.68
N MET A 116 2.79 20.25 12.68
CA MET A 116 4.09 20.88 12.91
C MET A 116 5.15 19.86 13.34
N GLN A 117 4.78 18.92 14.21
CA GLN A 117 5.67 17.87 14.68
C GLN A 117 5.93 16.82 13.60
N LEU A 118 4.91 16.53 12.78
CA LEU A 118 5.08 15.70 11.58
C LEU A 118 6.15 16.29 10.65
N LYS A 119 6.04 17.59 10.33
CA LYS A 119 7.00 18.31 9.49
C LYS A 119 8.40 18.33 10.10
N PHE A 120 8.53 18.48 11.41
CA PHE A 120 9.81 18.40 12.11
C PHE A 120 10.46 17.01 12.00
N LEU A 121 9.67 15.94 12.11
CA LEU A 121 10.15 14.56 11.95
C LEU A 121 10.55 14.23 10.53
N MET A 122 9.84 14.79 9.54
CA MET A 122 10.19 14.66 8.13
C MET A 122 11.50 15.40 7.81
N LYS A 123 11.71 16.60 8.35
CA LYS A 123 12.93 17.40 8.15
C LYS A 123 14.20 16.75 8.68
N LYS A 124 14.12 15.86 9.69
CA LYS A 124 15.30 15.23 10.31
C LYS A 124 15.72 13.88 9.66
N ASP A 125 15.25 13.56 8.46
CA ASP A 125 15.49 12.25 7.78
C ASP A 125 15.06 11.02 8.60
N MET A 126 14.30 11.22 9.68
CA MET A 126 14.03 10.17 10.67
C MET A 126 13.02 9.17 10.14
N ILE A 127 11.99 9.67 9.45
CA ILE A 127 11.03 8.83 8.72
C ILE A 127 11.70 8.25 7.48
N TYR A 128 12.52 9.04 6.80
CA TYR A 128 13.16 8.68 5.54
C TYR A 128 14.01 7.42 5.66
N ARG A 129 14.82 7.28 6.72
CA ARG A 129 15.60 6.06 6.99
C ARG A 129 14.76 4.77 7.01
N HIS A 130 13.53 4.84 7.48
CA HIS A 130 12.65 3.67 7.58
C HIS A 130 12.08 3.24 6.21
N LEU A 131 12.25 4.06 5.16
CA LEU A 131 11.87 3.74 3.78
C LEU A 131 12.88 2.83 3.05
N GLN A 132 14.02 2.49 3.66
CA GLN A 132 14.97 1.48 3.14
C GLN A 132 14.31 0.12 2.84
N CYS A 133 13.14 -0.10 3.42
CA CYS A 133 12.28 -1.26 3.26
C CYS A 133 11.61 -1.35 1.87
N VAL A 134 11.34 -0.20 1.24
CA VAL A 134 10.65 -0.11 -0.05
C VAL A 134 11.69 -0.15 -1.16
N ARG A 135 11.54 -1.10 -2.08
CA ARG A 135 12.42 -1.24 -3.24
C ARG A 135 12.29 -0.01 -4.15
N GLY A 136 13.40 0.45 -4.72
CA GLY A 136 13.43 1.63 -5.58
C GLY A 136 13.46 2.98 -4.85
N SER A 137 13.28 3.01 -3.53
CA SER A 137 13.45 4.25 -2.77
C SER A 137 14.93 4.70 -2.76
N PRO A 138 15.24 6.01 -2.68
CA PRO A 138 16.63 6.45 -2.60
C PRO A 138 17.37 5.88 -1.38
N GLN A 139 16.66 5.63 -0.28
CA GLN A 139 17.21 5.03 0.93
C GLN A 139 17.52 3.54 0.76
N TYR A 140 16.72 2.82 -0.02
CA TYR A 140 17.03 1.44 -0.41
C TYR A 140 18.35 1.38 -1.18
N TRP A 141 18.53 2.24 -2.19
CA TRP A 141 19.77 2.30 -2.97
C TRP A 141 20.97 2.72 -2.14
N HIS A 142 20.80 3.70 -1.26
CA HIS A 142 21.85 4.14 -0.36
C HIS A 142 22.32 3.03 0.59
N LYS A 143 21.38 2.21 1.10
CA LYS A 143 21.71 1.02 1.88
C LYS A 143 22.50 0.00 1.04
N ARG A 144 22.02 -0.34 -0.16
CA ARG A 144 22.70 -1.30 -1.05
C ARG A 144 24.11 -0.86 -1.42
N LEU A 145 24.31 0.43 -1.64
CA LEU A 145 25.62 1.01 -1.91
C LEU A 145 26.56 0.85 -0.70
N LYS A 146 26.06 1.08 0.51
CA LYS A 146 26.85 0.85 1.74
C LYS A 146 27.20 -0.62 1.94
N ASP A 147 26.25 -1.52 1.68
CA ASP A 147 26.49 -2.97 1.73
C ASP A 147 27.57 -3.35 0.71
N LEU A 148 27.53 -2.80 -0.50
CA LEU A 148 28.55 -3.00 -1.53
C LEU A 148 29.94 -2.54 -1.07
N PHE A 149 30.07 -1.32 -0.52
CA PHE A 149 31.35 -0.86 0.00
C PHE A 149 31.88 -1.72 1.15
N GLY A 150 30.98 -2.22 2.02
CA GLY A 150 31.33 -3.17 3.07
C GLY A 150 31.87 -4.49 2.50
N MET A 151 31.19 -5.03 1.49
CA MET A 151 31.63 -6.24 0.78
C MET A 151 32.98 -6.04 0.10
N THR A 152 33.17 -4.94 -0.64
CA THR A 152 34.46 -4.63 -1.30
C THR A 152 35.61 -4.54 -0.30
N ARG A 153 35.36 -3.97 0.89
CA ARG A 153 36.38 -3.86 1.93
C ARG A 153 36.73 -5.21 2.57
N GLN A 154 35.78 -6.14 2.66
CA GLN A 154 35.98 -7.42 3.36
C GLN A 154 36.38 -8.58 2.44
N LEU A 155 35.81 -8.63 1.24
CA LEU A 155 36.02 -9.69 0.26
C LEU A 155 37.04 -9.30 -0.84
N GLY A 156 37.35 -8.00 -0.95
CA GLY A 156 38.15 -7.46 -2.05
C GLY A 156 37.30 -7.06 -3.25
N PHE A 157 37.95 -6.71 -4.36
CA PHE A 157 37.27 -6.29 -5.58
C PHE A 157 36.46 -7.47 -6.17
N PRO A 158 35.21 -7.26 -6.60
CA PRO A 158 34.44 -8.31 -7.25
C PRO A 158 35.08 -8.69 -8.58
N THR A 159 35.38 -9.96 -8.77
CA THR A 159 35.82 -10.52 -10.06
C THR A 159 34.58 -10.95 -10.84
N PHE A 160 34.29 -10.28 -11.95
CA PHE A 160 33.23 -10.69 -12.86
C PHE A 160 33.74 -11.81 -13.76
N PHE A 161 33.14 -12.99 -13.64
CA PHE A 161 33.36 -14.09 -14.59
C PHE A 161 32.28 -14.01 -15.66
N LEU A 162 32.68 -13.68 -16.89
CA LEU A 162 31.80 -13.70 -18.05
C LEU A 162 32.18 -14.91 -18.91
N THR A 163 31.31 -15.91 -18.98
CA THR A 163 31.42 -16.98 -19.96
C THR A 163 30.60 -16.58 -21.18
N LEU A 164 31.26 -16.32 -22.30
CA LEU A 164 30.62 -16.06 -23.59
C LEU A 164 30.46 -17.39 -24.33
N SER A 165 29.25 -17.71 -24.78
CA SER A 165 28.92 -18.86 -25.65
C SER A 165 28.70 -18.41 -27.08
#